data_AF-A0A5D6Y7R5-F1
#
_entry.id   AF-A0A5D6Y7R5-F1
#
_cell.length_a   1.000
_cell.length_b   1.000
_cell.length_c   1.000
_cell.angle_alpha   90.00
_cell.angle_beta   90.00
_cell.angle_gamma   90.00
#
_symmetry.space_group_name_H-M   'P 1'
#
loop_
_entity.id
_entity.type
_entity.pdbx_description
1 polymer ?
#
loop_
_entity_poly.entity_id
_entity_poly.type
_entity_poly.pdbx_seq_one_letter_code
_entity_poly.pdbx_strand_id
1 'polypeptide(L)'
;MAALRETEARECDAAELASQVRGLAATENETHSQQTAIELLERCKVFMRDRRGIDALLTVERFFILAESSATTPVAWKVNEEALKCAINSVFSRPDFVERHLLATSRLSRVLQLAKVCDHGRAVGAQLSAVASVSQLEWGGCEQRPGPASFHLLVWKLVLVSCEAPGTVAALCGSQEAWELLFSTLHFGINSSRIIALAAGGDHSALVLDLLKLLAVLANAMAWATQAEGAQPEIYDFVRRTGDLLLHALRESHPKLSALNPVLLEIKNRALEVFLFIPSRLLTACVCGDELQSGDATTPDSEPSALSALVKHLQAMLLATRVEKTRPISKILPILILCHNLTQTANASVSAFFRNAVLPVAAPHSTTADGSPDPRAVDDEATAFYFKHLTFFLTCLDSDVKRYAGEWIFLLCNENGTTRLQWH
;
A
#
# COMPACT_ATOMS: atom_id res chain seq x y z
N MET A 1 11.70 -13.20 -45.54
CA MET A 1 10.47 -13.69 -46.20
C MET A 1 9.55 -14.45 -45.25
N ALA A 2 9.97 -15.55 -44.59
CA ALA A 2 9.11 -16.29 -43.65
C ALA A 2 8.64 -15.43 -42.45
N ALA A 3 9.54 -14.70 -41.80
CA ALA A 3 9.20 -13.80 -40.69
C ALA A 3 8.28 -12.64 -41.09
N LEU A 4 8.38 -12.16 -42.34
CA LEU A 4 7.51 -11.11 -42.87
C LEU A 4 6.07 -11.64 -43.04
N ARG A 5 5.92 -12.82 -43.67
CA ARG A 5 4.62 -13.48 -43.84
C ARG A 5 3.97 -13.84 -42.50
N GLU A 6 4.76 -14.24 -41.52
CA GLU A 6 4.26 -14.49 -40.15
C GLU A 6 3.75 -13.21 -39.48
N THR A 7 4.40 -12.07 -39.74
CA THR A 7 3.96 -10.77 -39.21
C THR A 7 2.67 -10.32 -39.88
N GLU A 8 2.58 -10.41 -41.21
CA GLU A 8 1.38 -10.06 -41.99
C GLU A 8 0.18 -10.93 -41.62
N ALA A 9 0.36 -12.24 -41.45
CA ALA A 9 -0.69 -13.15 -41.02
C ALA A 9 -1.24 -12.76 -39.64
N ARG A 10 -0.36 -12.40 -38.71
CA ARG A 10 -0.77 -11.96 -37.36
C ARG A 10 -1.50 -10.63 -37.36
N GLU A 11 -1.09 -9.68 -38.20
CA GLU A 11 -1.81 -8.41 -38.34
C GLU A 11 -3.23 -8.64 -38.87
N CYS A 12 -3.41 -9.60 -39.80
CA CYS A 12 -4.73 -10.02 -40.27
C CYS A 12 -5.57 -10.64 -39.15
N ASP A 13 -4.99 -11.56 -38.37
CA ASP A 13 -5.67 -12.18 -37.22
C ASP A 13 -6.08 -11.13 -36.16
N ALA A 14 -5.21 -10.16 -35.88
CA ALA A 14 -5.48 -9.07 -34.96
C ALA A 14 -6.63 -8.17 -35.44
N ALA A 15 -6.66 -7.86 -36.73
CA ALA A 15 -7.70 -7.05 -37.34
C ALA A 15 -9.06 -7.76 -37.34
N GLU A 16 -9.08 -9.06 -37.61
CA GLU A 16 -10.28 -9.90 -37.52
C GLU A 16 -10.81 -9.94 -36.08
N LEU A 17 -9.92 -10.22 -35.11
CA LEU A 17 -10.28 -10.26 -33.70
C LEU A 17 -10.82 -8.90 -33.22
N ALA A 18 -10.19 -7.79 -33.61
CA ALA A 18 -10.68 -6.44 -33.32
C ALA A 18 -12.08 -6.21 -33.91
N SER A 19 -12.36 -6.73 -35.10
CA SER A 19 -13.69 -6.67 -35.73
C SER A 19 -14.73 -7.44 -34.92
N GLN A 20 -14.40 -8.66 -34.48
CA GLN A 20 -15.27 -9.49 -33.65
C GLN A 20 -15.60 -8.82 -32.31
N VAL A 21 -14.59 -8.24 -31.64
CA VAL A 21 -14.81 -7.50 -30.38
C VAL A 21 -15.66 -6.25 -30.58
N ARG A 22 -15.52 -5.56 -31.72
CA ARG A 22 -16.44 -4.47 -32.07
C ARG A 22 -17.86 -4.98 -32.19
N GLY A 23 -18.10 -6.16 -32.76
CA GLY A 23 -19.43 -6.77 -32.85
C GLY A 23 -20.12 -7.02 -31.49
N LEU A 24 -19.35 -7.36 -30.45
CA LEU A 24 -19.89 -7.73 -29.13
C LEU A 24 -20.70 -6.63 -28.42
N ALA A 25 -20.36 -5.35 -28.63
CA ALA A 25 -21.04 -4.25 -27.95
C ALA A 25 -22.47 -3.99 -28.48
N ALA A 26 -22.88 -4.66 -29.56
CA ALA A 26 -24.21 -4.49 -30.17
C ALA A 26 -25.25 -5.51 -29.68
N THR A 27 -24.86 -6.52 -28.90
CA THR A 27 -25.73 -7.64 -28.51
C THR A 27 -25.91 -7.69 -26.99
N GLU A 28 -26.99 -7.11 -26.48
CA GLU A 28 -27.13 -6.82 -25.05
C GLU A 28 -27.70 -7.94 -24.15
N ASN A 29 -28.24 -9.08 -24.64
CA ASN A 29 -29.14 -9.86 -23.75
C ASN A 29 -29.11 -11.40 -23.81
N GLU A 30 -28.07 -12.04 -24.36
CA GLU A 30 -28.00 -13.51 -24.37
C GLU A 30 -26.79 -14.06 -23.62
N THR A 31 -27.00 -15.03 -22.73
CA THR A 31 -25.93 -15.78 -22.05
C THR A 31 -24.94 -16.41 -23.02
N HIS A 32 -25.41 -16.82 -24.20
CA HIS A 32 -24.54 -17.30 -25.28
C HIS A 32 -23.60 -16.19 -25.78
N SER A 33 -24.11 -14.96 -25.92
CA SER A 33 -23.30 -13.77 -26.27
C SER A 33 -22.25 -13.44 -25.20
N GLN A 34 -22.54 -13.69 -23.92
CA GLN A 34 -21.57 -13.43 -22.84
C GLN A 34 -20.42 -14.45 -22.82
N GLN A 35 -20.71 -15.73 -23.07
CA GLN A 35 -19.67 -16.76 -23.19
C GLN A 35 -18.75 -16.48 -24.38
N THR A 36 -19.33 -16.14 -25.54
CA THR A 36 -18.55 -15.70 -26.71
C THR A 36 -17.71 -14.46 -26.41
N ALA A 37 -18.24 -13.51 -25.63
CA ALA A 37 -17.48 -12.34 -25.21
C ALA A 37 -16.26 -12.72 -24.36
N ILE A 38 -16.41 -13.64 -23.40
CA ILE A 38 -15.30 -14.14 -22.58
C ILE A 38 -14.22 -14.76 -23.46
N GLU A 39 -14.59 -15.67 -24.37
CA GLU A 39 -13.65 -16.36 -25.27
C GLU A 39 -12.89 -15.37 -26.17
N LEU A 40 -13.58 -14.36 -26.71
CA LEU A 40 -12.96 -13.33 -27.52
C LEU A 40 -12.01 -12.45 -26.71
N LEU A 41 -12.38 -12.06 -25.49
CA LEU A 41 -11.52 -11.28 -24.59
C LEU A 41 -10.29 -12.09 -24.14
N GLU A 42 -10.44 -13.39 -23.89
CA GLU A 42 -9.31 -14.26 -23.57
C GLU A 42 -8.31 -14.36 -24.73
N ARG A 43 -8.81 -14.50 -25.97
CA ARG A 43 -7.97 -14.45 -27.18
C ARG A 43 -7.29 -13.09 -27.32
N CYS A 44 -7.99 -11.99 -27.10
CA CYS A 44 -7.41 -10.64 -27.12
C CYS A 44 -6.28 -10.50 -26.11
N LYS A 45 -6.53 -10.89 -24.86
CA LYS A 45 -5.53 -10.85 -23.78
C LYS A 45 -4.27 -11.63 -24.13
N VAL A 46 -4.40 -12.82 -24.74
CA VAL A 46 -3.25 -13.62 -25.19
C VAL A 46 -2.51 -12.90 -26.30
N PHE A 47 -3.22 -12.39 -27.29
CA PHE A 47 -2.63 -11.67 -28.42
C PHE A 47 -1.88 -10.42 -27.94
N MET A 48 -2.45 -9.66 -27.01
CA MET A 48 -1.87 -8.44 -26.45
C MET A 48 -0.60 -8.65 -25.62
N ARG A 49 -0.27 -9.90 -25.26
CA ARG A 49 1.04 -10.20 -24.66
C ARG A 49 2.17 -10.18 -25.69
N ASP A 50 1.84 -10.44 -26.96
CA ASP A 50 2.76 -10.27 -28.08
C ASP A 50 2.60 -8.82 -28.58
N ARG A 51 3.64 -7.99 -28.39
CA ARG A 51 3.59 -6.56 -28.75
C ARG A 51 3.42 -6.32 -30.26
N ARG A 52 3.51 -7.37 -31.09
CA ARG A 52 3.37 -7.30 -32.56
C ARG A 52 1.89 -7.31 -32.95
N GLY A 53 1.45 -6.31 -33.73
CA GLY A 53 0.07 -6.22 -34.23
C GLY A 53 -0.97 -5.78 -33.19
N ILE A 54 -0.54 -5.43 -31.98
CA ILE A 54 -1.42 -5.02 -30.88
C ILE A 54 -2.22 -3.76 -31.21
N ASP A 55 -1.70 -2.87 -32.08
CA ASP A 55 -2.35 -1.61 -32.43
C ASP A 55 -3.77 -1.77 -32.98
N ALA A 56 -4.04 -2.85 -33.72
CA ALA A 56 -5.39 -3.15 -34.22
C ALA A 56 -6.38 -3.38 -33.07
N LEU A 57 -5.93 -4.04 -31.99
CA LEU A 57 -6.71 -4.30 -30.78
C LEU A 57 -6.78 -3.08 -29.86
N LEU A 58 -5.76 -2.20 -29.88
CA LEU A 58 -5.69 -1.01 -29.01
C LEU A 58 -6.56 0.15 -29.51
N THR A 59 -7.05 0.10 -30.75
CA THR A 59 -8.14 0.99 -31.19
C THR A 59 -9.48 0.65 -30.53
N VAL A 60 -9.58 -0.48 -29.85
CA VAL A 60 -10.80 -0.92 -29.19
C VAL A 60 -10.93 -0.21 -27.84
N GLU A 61 -11.42 1.03 -27.90
CA GLU A 61 -11.94 1.78 -26.75
C GLU A 61 -13.02 1.01 -25.96
N ARG A 62 -13.53 -0.10 -26.51
CA ARG A 62 -14.69 -0.84 -26.02
C ARG A 62 -14.37 -1.75 -24.84
N PHE A 63 -13.11 -2.02 -24.51
CA PHE A 63 -12.81 -2.77 -23.27
C PHE A 63 -13.34 -2.04 -22.04
N PHE A 64 -13.28 -0.71 -22.02
CA PHE A 64 -13.88 0.08 -20.94
C PHE A 64 -15.40 0.02 -20.95
N ILE A 65 -16.03 0.10 -22.13
CA ILE A 65 -17.49 -0.01 -22.25
C ILE A 65 -17.98 -1.37 -21.75
N LEU A 66 -17.26 -2.45 -22.10
CA LEU A 66 -17.58 -3.79 -21.62
C LEU A 66 -17.36 -3.89 -20.10
N ALA A 67 -16.25 -3.38 -19.57
CA ALA A 67 -15.96 -3.36 -18.13
C ALA A 67 -16.95 -2.50 -17.33
N GLU A 68 -17.55 -1.48 -17.96
CA GLU A 68 -18.56 -0.58 -17.40
C GLU A 68 -19.98 -1.19 -17.43
N SER A 69 -20.17 -2.38 -18.02
CA SER A 69 -21.49 -3.02 -18.07
C SER A 69 -22.03 -3.25 -16.66
N SER A 70 -23.15 -2.60 -16.36
CA SER A 70 -23.81 -2.59 -15.07
C SER A 70 -24.64 -3.84 -14.78
N ALA A 71 -24.45 -4.92 -15.54
CA ALA A 71 -25.07 -6.21 -15.26
C ALA A 71 -24.77 -6.64 -13.81
N THR A 72 -25.45 -7.65 -13.26
CA THR A 72 -25.23 -8.17 -11.88
C THR A 72 -24.93 -9.66 -11.83
N THR A 73 -24.77 -10.30 -12.99
CA THR A 73 -24.68 -11.74 -13.10
C THR A 73 -23.23 -12.23 -12.97
N PRO A 74 -22.97 -13.40 -12.38
CA PRO A 74 -21.61 -13.97 -12.31
C PRO A 74 -20.90 -14.04 -13.67
N VAL A 75 -21.65 -14.26 -14.75
CA VAL A 75 -21.11 -14.30 -16.12
C VAL A 75 -20.66 -12.91 -16.58
N ALA A 76 -21.44 -11.86 -16.29
CA ALA A 76 -21.02 -10.50 -16.59
C ALA A 76 -19.76 -10.09 -15.80
N TRP A 77 -19.53 -10.65 -14.62
CA TRP A 77 -18.37 -10.30 -13.78
C TRP A 77 -17.13 -10.80 -14.48
N LYS A 78 -17.23 -12.02 -15.03
CA LYS A 78 -16.18 -12.63 -15.81
C LYS A 78 -15.88 -11.84 -17.09
N VAL A 79 -16.91 -11.37 -17.79
CA VAL A 79 -16.71 -10.46 -18.94
C VAL A 79 -15.96 -9.20 -18.51
N ASN A 80 -16.39 -8.56 -17.43
CA ASN A 80 -15.76 -7.33 -16.94
C ASN A 80 -14.31 -7.58 -16.48
N GLU A 81 -14.02 -8.69 -15.82
CA GLU A 81 -12.66 -9.07 -15.44
C GLU A 81 -11.75 -9.25 -16.65
N GLU A 82 -12.19 -9.98 -17.68
CA GLU A 82 -11.39 -10.19 -18.89
C GLU A 82 -11.22 -8.90 -19.69
N ALA A 83 -12.23 -8.02 -19.69
CA ALA A 83 -12.15 -6.69 -20.27
C ALA A 83 -11.13 -5.80 -19.53
N LEU A 84 -11.15 -5.79 -18.19
CA LEU A 84 -10.17 -5.07 -17.37
C LEU A 84 -8.74 -5.59 -17.60
N LYS A 85 -8.56 -6.91 -17.74
CA LYS A 85 -7.24 -7.50 -18.07
C LYS A 85 -6.74 -7.02 -19.43
N CYS A 86 -7.61 -6.92 -20.44
CA CYS A 86 -7.26 -6.34 -21.73
C CYS A 86 -6.92 -4.85 -21.61
N ALA A 87 -7.69 -4.08 -20.83
CA ALA A 87 -7.40 -2.67 -20.57
C ALA A 87 -6.04 -2.46 -19.90
N ILE A 88 -5.69 -3.25 -18.88
CA ILE A 88 -4.38 -3.20 -18.21
C ILE A 88 -3.24 -3.48 -19.20
N ASN A 89 -3.37 -4.51 -20.03
CA ASN A 89 -2.37 -4.81 -21.07
C ASN A 89 -2.24 -3.67 -22.10
N SER A 90 -3.34 -2.96 -22.37
CA SER A 90 -3.34 -1.79 -23.26
C SER A 90 -2.47 -0.67 -22.69
N VAL A 91 -2.67 -0.35 -21.41
CA VAL A 91 -1.93 0.70 -20.72
C VAL A 91 -0.42 0.41 -20.72
N PHE A 92 -0.03 -0.83 -20.36
CA PHE A 92 1.38 -1.22 -20.37
C PHE A 92 2.04 -1.18 -21.75
N SER A 93 1.26 -1.36 -22.82
CA SER A 93 1.79 -1.40 -24.17
C SER A 93 1.89 -0.02 -24.81
N ARG A 94 1.04 0.93 -24.41
CA ARG A 94 0.97 2.29 -24.97
C ARG A 94 0.65 3.32 -23.89
N PRO A 95 1.66 3.94 -23.24
CA PRO A 95 1.43 4.98 -22.24
C PRO A 95 0.55 6.15 -22.75
N ASP A 96 0.75 6.59 -24.00
CA ASP A 96 -0.08 7.61 -24.68
C ASP A 96 -1.58 7.26 -24.74
N PHE A 97 -1.94 5.97 -24.65
CA PHE A 97 -3.32 5.53 -24.64
C PHE A 97 -4.06 6.06 -23.41
N VAL A 98 -3.38 6.17 -22.28
CA VAL A 98 -3.97 6.68 -21.03
C VAL A 98 -4.42 8.12 -21.21
N GLU A 99 -3.54 8.98 -21.73
CA GLU A 99 -3.87 10.40 -21.92
C GLU A 99 -5.02 10.58 -22.93
N ARG A 100 -4.95 9.90 -24.07
CA ARG A 100 -5.92 10.07 -25.15
C ARG A 100 -7.27 9.43 -24.89
N HIS A 101 -7.32 8.32 -24.16
CA HIS A 101 -8.54 7.53 -24.04
C HIS A 101 -9.05 7.42 -22.61
N LEU A 102 -8.20 7.35 -21.59
CA LEU A 102 -8.68 7.29 -20.20
C LEU A 102 -9.00 8.68 -19.65
N LEU A 103 -8.08 9.64 -19.83
CA LEU A 103 -8.21 10.98 -19.29
C LEU A 103 -9.08 11.88 -20.17
N ALA A 104 -8.77 11.98 -21.47
CA ALA A 104 -9.51 12.88 -22.36
C ALA A 104 -11.00 12.55 -22.51
N THR A 105 -11.41 11.31 -22.22
CA THR A 105 -12.83 10.88 -22.30
C THR A 105 -13.52 10.79 -20.94
N SER A 106 -12.91 11.28 -19.86
CA SER A 106 -13.46 11.23 -18.49
C SER A 106 -13.79 9.80 -17.99
N ARG A 107 -13.15 8.77 -18.56
CA ARG A 107 -13.39 7.37 -18.19
C ARG A 107 -12.76 7.00 -16.85
N LEU A 108 -11.76 7.74 -16.39
CA LEU A 108 -11.17 7.52 -15.07
C LEU A 108 -12.23 7.54 -13.95
N SER A 109 -13.15 8.51 -13.97
CA SER A 109 -14.25 8.58 -13.00
C SER A 109 -15.16 7.36 -13.05
N ARG A 110 -15.44 6.82 -14.25
CA ARG A 110 -16.23 5.60 -14.41
C ARG A 110 -15.50 4.37 -13.88
N VAL A 111 -14.20 4.25 -14.16
CA VAL A 111 -13.36 3.18 -13.59
C VAL A 111 -13.35 3.25 -12.06
N LEU A 112 -13.26 4.46 -11.48
CA LEU A 112 -13.34 4.65 -10.03
C LEU A 112 -14.73 4.26 -9.48
N GLN A 113 -15.82 4.51 -10.21
CA GLN A 113 -17.14 4.04 -9.81
C GLN A 113 -17.22 2.51 -9.71
N LEU A 114 -16.45 1.76 -10.53
CA LEU A 114 -16.34 0.30 -10.40
C LEU A 114 -15.58 -0.13 -9.13
N ALA A 115 -14.76 0.76 -8.55
CA ALA A 115 -14.02 0.49 -7.32
C ALA A 115 -14.90 0.58 -6.06
N LYS A 116 -16.12 1.13 -6.16
CA LYS A 116 -17.06 1.27 -5.03
C LYS A 116 -17.29 -0.10 -4.40
N VAL A 117 -16.77 -0.27 -3.18
CA VAL A 117 -17.00 -1.46 -2.37
C VAL A 117 -18.32 -1.27 -1.63
N CYS A 118 -19.28 -2.17 -1.86
CA CYS A 118 -20.49 -2.20 -1.03
C CYS A 118 -20.12 -2.78 0.34
N ASP A 119 -20.13 -1.95 1.37
CA ASP A 119 -19.82 -2.34 2.74
C ASP A 119 -20.86 -3.37 3.24
N HIS A 120 -20.49 -4.66 3.24
CA HIS A 120 -21.40 -5.76 3.58
C HIS A 120 -21.58 -5.99 5.10
N GLY A 121 -21.29 -5.00 5.94
CA GLY A 121 -21.50 -5.20 7.37
C GLY A 121 -21.20 -4.01 8.28
N ARG A 122 -22.29 -3.44 8.80
CA ARG A 122 -22.42 -2.61 10.03
C ARG A 122 -21.88 -1.18 9.93
N ALA A 123 -22.68 -0.16 10.19
CA ALA A 123 -23.23 0.15 11.52
C ALA A 123 -22.18 0.20 12.66
N VAL A 124 -20.88 0.32 12.36
CA VAL A 124 -19.80 0.61 13.33
C VAL A 124 -19.36 2.10 13.28
N GLY A 125 -20.20 2.96 12.69
CA GLY A 125 -20.07 4.42 12.84
C GLY A 125 -20.54 4.96 14.20
N ALA A 126 -21.15 4.13 15.04
CA ALA A 126 -21.75 4.56 16.32
C ALA A 126 -20.80 4.50 17.54
N GLN A 127 -19.53 4.11 17.39
CA GLN A 127 -18.62 3.99 18.54
C GLN A 127 -17.22 4.60 18.39
N LEU A 128 -16.93 5.30 17.29
CA LEU A 128 -15.69 6.08 17.13
C LEU A 128 -15.92 7.60 17.01
N SER A 129 -17.06 8.10 17.49
CA SER A 129 -17.28 9.54 17.70
C SER A 129 -17.94 9.81 19.06
N ALA A 130 -17.11 9.81 20.10
CA ALA A 130 -17.35 10.66 21.27
C ALA A 130 -16.56 11.97 21.18
N VAL A 131 -16.22 12.46 19.97
CA VAL A 131 -15.89 13.87 19.72
C VAL A 131 -16.30 14.25 18.30
N ALA A 132 -17.12 15.30 18.22
CA ALA A 132 -17.47 16.13 17.07
C ALA A 132 -18.39 15.56 15.97
N SER A 133 -19.59 16.15 15.97
CA SER A 133 -20.64 16.15 14.97
C SER A 133 -20.16 16.36 13.53
N VAL A 134 -20.37 15.36 12.67
CA VAL A 134 -20.49 15.55 11.22
C VAL A 134 -21.79 14.88 10.79
N SER A 135 -22.62 15.69 10.14
CA SER A 135 -23.95 15.43 9.64
C SER A 135 -24.06 14.17 8.78
N GLN A 136 -25.17 13.46 9.00
CA GLN A 136 -25.69 12.36 8.18
C GLN A 136 -25.70 12.75 6.69
N LEU A 137 -24.77 12.19 5.92
CA LEU A 137 -25.00 11.94 4.50
C LEU A 137 -25.80 10.64 4.43
N GLU A 138 -27.11 10.78 4.21
CA GLU A 138 -27.97 9.67 3.83
C GLU A 138 -27.44 9.09 2.51
N TRP A 139 -26.74 7.96 2.60
CA TRP A 139 -26.41 7.14 1.44
C TRP A 139 -27.72 6.55 0.92
N GLY A 140 -28.36 7.28 0.00
CA GLY A 140 -29.55 6.83 -0.70
C GLY A 140 -29.33 5.44 -1.30
N GLY A 141 -30.28 4.54 -1.02
CA GLY A 141 -30.35 3.12 -1.40
C GLY A 141 -29.33 2.65 -2.43
N CYS A 142 -28.16 2.21 -1.96
CA CYS A 142 -27.19 1.52 -2.80
C CYS A 142 -27.60 0.05 -2.91
N GLU A 143 -28.22 -0.33 -4.03
CA GLU A 143 -28.47 -1.74 -4.38
C GLU A 143 -27.14 -2.52 -4.34
N GLN A 144 -27.17 -3.60 -3.58
CA GLN A 144 -26.10 -4.52 -3.21
C GLN A 144 -25.20 -4.95 -4.39
N ARG A 145 -23.89 -4.64 -4.36
CA ARG A 145 -22.92 -5.19 -5.32
C ARG A 145 -21.53 -5.46 -4.71
N PRO A 146 -21.29 -6.58 -4.03
CA PRO A 146 -19.92 -7.01 -3.78
C PRO A 146 -19.38 -7.77 -5.01
N GLY A 147 -18.45 -7.16 -5.75
CA GLY A 147 -17.60 -7.91 -6.68
C GLY A 147 -16.59 -8.78 -5.92
N PRO A 148 -16.04 -9.86 -6.52
CA PRO A 148 -14.96 -10.62 -5.90
C PRO A 148 -13.71 -9.73 -5.72
N ALA A 149 -12.84 -10.06 -4.76
CA ALA A 149 -11.58 -9.34 -4.55
C ALA A 149 -10.72 -9.25 -5.82
N SER A 150 -10.79 -10.26 -6.69
CA SER A 150 -10.18 -10.28 -8.02
C SER A 150 -10.63 -9.13 -8.92
N PHE A 151 -11.91 -8.75 -8.87
CA PHE A 151 -12.47 -7.65 -9.64
C PHE A 151 -11.93 -6.31 -9.13
N HIS A 152 -12.03 -6.04 -7.82
CA HIS A 152 -11.49 -4.81 -7.23
C HIS A 152 -9.98 -4.70 -7.43
N LEU A 153 -9.25 -5.81 -7.33
CA LEU A 153 -7.82 -5.86 -7.67
C LEU A 153 -7.57 -5.37 -9.10
N LEU A 154 -8.33 -5.85 -10.08
CA LEU A 154 -8.14 -5.43 -11.48
C LEU A 154 -8.49 -3.96 -11.70
N VAL A 155 -9.55 -3.44 -11.06
CA VAL A 155 -9.91 -2.02 -11.14
C VAL A 155 -8.76 -1.15 -10.60
N TRP A 156 -8.30 -1.42 -9.38
CA TRP A 156 -7.22 -0.65 -8.77
C TRP A 156 -5.88 -0.83 -9.45
N LYS A 157 -5.62 -2.03 -9.99
CA LYS A 157 -4.45 -2.27 -10.82
C LYS A 157 -4.46 -1.44 -12.09
N LEU A 158 -5.61 -1.32 -12.76
CA LEU A 158 -5.77 -0.44 -13.93
C LEU A 158 -5.49 1.02 -13.58
N VAL A 159 -6.01 1.50 -12.44
CA VAL A 159 -5.73 2.87 -11.94
C VAL A 159 -4.24 3.05 -11.66
N LEU A 160 -3.61 2.10 -10.97
CA LEU A 160 -2.19 2.14 -10.63
C LEU A 160 -1.30 2.20 -11.87
N VAL A 161 -1.53 1.32 -12.85
CA VAL A 161 -0.70 1.32 -14.08
C VAL A 161 -0.95 2.56 -14.93
N SER A 162 -2.14 3.15 -14.85
CA SER A 162 -2.45 4.42 -15.52
C SER A 162 -1.71 5.61 -14.93
N CYS A 163 -1.13 5.49 -13.72
CA CYS A 163 -0.30 6.53 -13.11
C CYS A 163 1.07 6.69 -13.79
N GLU A 164 1.44 5.84 -14.75
CA GLU A 164 2.58 6.11 -15.64
C GLU A 164 2.37 7.39 -16.46
N ALA A 165 1.11 7.78 -16.70
CA ALA A 165 0.77 9.08 -17.29
C ALA A 165 0.64 10.15 -16.18
N PRO A 166 1.44 11.23 -16.21
CA PRO A 166 1.40 12.28 -15.18
C PRO A 166 0.02 12.93 -15.01
N GLY A 167 -0.75 13.03 -16.09
CA GLY A 167 -2.12 13.56 -16.05
C GLY A 167 -3.05 12.72 -15.16
N THR A 168 -2.84 11.41 -15.07
CA THR A 168 -3.64 10.54 -14.18
C THR A 168 -3.33 10.83 -12.73
N VAL A 169 -2.06 10.98 -12.39
CA VAL A 169 -1.63 11.30 -11.03
C VAL A 169 -2.20 12.65 -10.61
N ALA A 170 -2.10 13.68 -11.45
CA ALA A 170 -2.69 14.99 -11.19
C ALA A 170 -4.21 14.93 -10.98
N ALA A 171 -4.92 14.18 -11.83
CA ALA A 171 -6.37 13.98 -11.71
C ALA A 171 -6.77 13.26 -10.42
N LEU A 172 -6.02 12.22 -10.01
CA LEU A 172 -6.28 11.48 -8.78
C LEU A 172 -5.94 12.30 -7.53
N CYS A 173 -4.79 12.99 -7.51
CA CYS A 173 -4.38 13.82 -6.39
C CYS A 173 -5.41 14.93 -6.09
N GLY A 174 -6.04 15.51 -7.13
CA GLY A 174 -7.07 16.54 -6.97
C GLY A 174 -8.49 16.01 -6.75
N SER A 175 -8.71 14.68 -6.73
CA SER A 175 -10.05 14.09 -6.67
C SER A 175 -10.36 13.55 -5.27
N GLN A 176 -11.25 14.24 -4.55
CA GLN A 176 -11.74 13.77 -3.24
C GLN A 176 -12.39 12.38 -3.32
N GLU A 177 -13.20 12.12 -4.35
CA GLU A 177 -13.84 10.81 -4.56
C GLU A 177 -12.78 9.69 -4.71
N ALA A 178 -11.68 9.95 -5.41
CA ALA A 178 -10.62 8.96 -5.58
C ALA A 178 -9.97 8.59 -4.23
N TRP A 179 -9.67 9.59 -3.39
CA TRP A 179 -9.11 9.38 -2.05
C TRP A 179 -10.09 8.64 -1.13
N GLU A 180 -11.36 8.97 -1.18
CA GLU A 180 -12.40 8.30 -0.39
C GLU A 180 -12.55 6.82 -0.77
N LEU A 181 -12.56 6.52 -2.07
CA LEU A 181 -12.64 5.15 -2.58
C LEU A 181 -11.39 4.35 -2.26
N LEU A 182 -10.21 4.98 -2.37
CA LEU A 182 -8.93 4.38 -2.04
C LEU A 182 -8.88 4.02 -0.55
N PHE A 183 -9.25 4.96 0.32
CA PHE A 183 -9.34 4.73 1.76
C PHE A 183 -10.34 3.61 2.09
N SER A 184 -11.57 3.69 1.55
CA SER A 184 -12.62 2.70 1.83
C SER A 184 -12.24 1.29 1.38
N THR A 185 -11.65 1.17 0.18
CA THR A 185 -11.19 -0.14 -0.32
C THR A 185 -10.02 -0.66 0.51
N LEU A 186 -9.07 0.20 0.90
CA LEU A 186 -7.94 -0.21 1.73
C LEU A 186 -8.40 -0.62 3.13
N HIS A 187 -9.34 0.13 3.72
CA HIS A 187 -9.95 -0.20 5.00
C HIS A 187 -10.64 -1.56 4.94
N PHE A 188 -11.43 -1.83 3.90
CA PHE A 188 -12.00 -3.15 3.65
C PHE A 188 -10.89 -4.21 3.51
N GLY A 189 -9.85 -3.91 2.73
CA GLY A 189 -8.70 -4.78 2.52
C GLY A 189 -7.97 -5.16 3.80
N ILE A 190 -7.80 -4.23 4.73
CA ILE A 190 -7.07 -4.47 5.98
C ILE A 190 -8.00 -5.09 7.04
N ASN A 191 -9.22 -4.58 7.21
CA ASN A 191 -10.09 -4.90 8.34
C ASN A 191 -11.09 -6.02 8.07
N SER A 192 -11.57 -6.19 6.84
CA SER A 192 -12.60 -7.20 6.53
C SER A 192 -12.04 -8.61 6.45
N SER A 193 -10.75 -8.74 6.21
CA SER A 193 -10.03 -10.01 6.28
C SER A 193 -9.33 -10.14 7.63
N ARG A 194 -9.59 -11.25 8.35
CA ARG A 194 -8.70 -11.64 9.45
C ARG A 194 -7.27 -11.64 8.92
N ILE A 195 -6.29 -11.11 9.66
CA ILE A 195 -4.86 -11.06 9.26
C ILE A 195 -4.33 -12.40 8.70
N ILE A 196 -4.89 -13.54 9.13
CA ILE A 196 -4.62 -14.88 8.57
C ILE A 196 -4.89 -14.93 7.06
N ALA A 197 -6.00 -14.39 6.59
CA ALA A 197 -6.36 -14.38 5.17
C ALA A 197 -5.42 -13.48 4.35
N LEU A 198 -4.99 -12.34 4.90
CA LEU A 198 -3.94 -11.52 4.29
C LEU A 198 -2.62 -12.29 4.20
N ALA A 199 -2.24 -12.96 5.27
CA ALA A 199 -0.98 -13.72 5.36
C ALA A 199 -0.95 -14.98 4.48
N ALA A 200 -2.12 -15.52 4.11
CA ALA A 200 -2.25 -16.64 3.19
C ALA A 200 -1.95 -16.25 1.74
N GLY A 201 -1.96 -14.96 1.41
CA GLY A 201 -1.73 -14.46 0.06
C GLY A 201 -3.00 -14.45 -0.81
N GLY A 202 -2.81 -14.41 -2.12
CA GLY A 202 -3.90 -14.38 -3.11
C GLY A 202 -4.41 -12.97 -3.42
N ASP A 203 -5.57 -12.90 -4.08
CA ASP A 203 -6.10 -11.66 -4.66
C ASP A 203 -6.33 -10.55 -3.63
N HIS A 204 -6.72 -10.92 -2.40
CA HIS A 204 -6.96 -9.96 -1.32
C HIS A 204 -5.67 -9.27 -0.86
N SER A 205 -4.60 -10.04 -0.65
CA SER A 205 -3.28 -9.47 -0.33
C SER A 205 -2.70 -8.66 -1.49
N ALA A 206 -2.94 -9.09 -2.74
CA ALA A 206 -2.51 -8.38 -3.93
C ALA A 206 -3.25 -7.03 -4.07
N LEU A 207 -4.55 -7.00 -3.74
CA LEU A 207 -5.34 -5.78 -3.71
C LEU A 207 -4.75 -4.77 -2.72
N VAL A 208 -4.51 -5.18 -1.48
CA VAL A 208 -3.89 -4.31 -0.46
C VAL A 208 -2.53 -3.79 -0.93
N LEU A 209 -1.68 -4.67 -1.49
CA LEU A 209 -0.37 -4.26 -1.99
C LEU A 209 -0.45 -3.26 -3.15
N ASP A 210 -1.39 -3.42 -4.08
CA ASP A 210 -1.56 -2.48 -5.19
C ASP A 210 -2.16 -1.14 -4.73
N LEU A 211 -3.06 -1.15 -3.74
CA LEU A 211 -3.56 0.07 -3.09
C LEU A 211 -2.44 0.83 -2.36
N LEU A 212 -1.55 0.13 -1.64
CA LEU A 212 -0.41 0.76 -0.97
C LEU A 212 0.59 1.37 -1.97
N LYS A 213 0.83 0.72 -3.11
CA LYS A 213 1.65 1.29 -4.19
C LYS A 213 1.00 2.55 -4.76
N LEU A 214 -0.31 2.52 -4.99
CA LEU A 214 -1.04 3.69 -5.48
C LEU A 214 -0.94 4.84 -4.48
N LEU A 215 -1.16 4.58 -3.19
CA LEU A 215 -0.97 5.57 -2.14
C LEU A 215 0.44 6.17 -2.13
N ALA A 216 1.48 5.34 -2.28
CA ALA A 216 2.85 5.83 -2.34
C ALA A 216 3.07 6.76 -3.55
N VAL A 217 2.52 6.40 -4.73
CA VAL A 217 2.56 7.26 -5.93
C VAL A 217 1.88 8.59 -5.69
N LEU A 218 0.67 8.59 -5.12
CA LEU A 218 -0.10 9.80 -4.85
C LEU A 218 0.55 10.67 -3.77
N ALA A 219 1.01 10.06 -2.67
CA ALA A 219 1.70 10.77 -1.58
C ALA A 219 3.00 11.43 -2.08
N ASN A 220 3.75 10.77 -2.96
CA ASN A 220 4.95 11.34 -3.57
C ASN A 220 4.63 12.53 -4.50
N ALA A 221 3.47 12.52 -5.16
CA ALA A 221 3.06 13.58 -6.08
C ALA A 221 2.36 14.76 -5.38
N MET A 222 1.88 14.58 -4.15
CA MET A 222 1.21 15.63 -3.39
C MET A 222 2.15 16.79 -3.03
N ALA A 223 1.63 18.01 -3.15
CA ALA A 223 2.31 19.21 -2.69
C ALA A 223 2.03 19.44 -1.20
N TRP A 224 2.99 19.15 -0.32
CA TRP A 224 2.82 19.16 1.14
C TRP A 224 2.91 20.52 1.84
N ALA A 225 2.77 21.62 1.10
CA ALA A 225 2.84 22.97 1.63
C ALA A 225 1.57 23.33 2.42
N THR A 226 1.70 24.15 3.47
CA THR A 226 0.57 24.61 4.31
C THR A 226 -0.54 25.28 3.48
N GLN A 227 -0.18 25.99 2.40
CA GLN A 227 -1.16 26.59 1.49
C GLN A 227 -1.97 25.53 0.74
N ALA A 228 -1.35 24.43 0.31
CA ALA A 228 -2.03 23.35 -0.39
C ALA A 228 -2.95 22.56 0.57
N GLU A 229 -2.52 22.37 1.81
CA GLU A 229 -3.35 21.80 2.89
C GLU A 229 -4.60 22.66 3.14
N GLY A 230 -4.45 23.98 3.23
CA GLY A 230 -5.59 24.89 3.37
C GLY A 230 -6.52 24.91 2.15
N ALA A 231 -6.04 24.55 0.96
CA ALA A 231 -6.84 24.53 -0.25
C ALA A 231 -7.66 23.23 -0.42
N GLN A 232 -7.22 22.13 0.19
CA GLN A 232 -7.85 20.80 0.06
C GLN A 232 -7.86 20.05 1.41
N PRO A 233 -8.50 20.59 2.46
CA PRO A 233 -8.43 20.03 3.81
C PRO A 233 -8.97 18.60 3.89
N GLU A 234 -9.98 18.25 3.08
CA GLU A 234 -10.60 16.93 3.08
C GLU A 234 -9.62 15.84 2.63
N ILE A 235 -8.80 16.12 1.61
CA ILE A 235 -7.78 15.18 1.12
C ILE A 235 -6.72 14.94 2.19
N TYR A 236 -6.31 15.98 2.90
CA TYR A 236 -5.35 15.86 4.00
C TYR A 236 -5.93 15.07 5.18
N ASP A 237 -7.24 15.23 5.47
CA ASP A 237 -7.94 14.38 6.44
C ASP A 237 -8.01 12.91 6.01
N PHE A 238 -8.15 12.63 4.71
CA PHE A 238 -8.04 11.26 4.20
C PHE A 238 -6.62 10.71 4.36
N VAL A 239 -5.58 11.49 4.08
CA VAL A 239 -4.18 11.09 4.31
C VAL A 239 -3.94 10.75 5.77
N ARG A 240 -4.44 11.58 6.70
CA ARG A 240 -4.31 11.33 8.15
C ARG A 240 -4.99 10.04 8.56
N ARG A 241 -6.27 9.84 8.20
CA ARG A 241 -7.01 8.59 8.47
C ARG A 241 -6.34 7.37 7.83
N THR A 242 -5.77 7.54 6.64
CA THR A 242 -4.98 6.49 6.00
C THR A 242 -3.75 6.16 6.83
N GLY A 243 -3.04 7.17 7.35
CA GLY A 243 -1.93 6.98 8.28
C GLY A 243 -2.31 6.14 9.50
N ASP A 244 -3.44 6.43 10.14
CA ASP A 244 -3.95 5.67 11.28
C ASP A 244 -4.22 4.20 10.90
N LEU A 245 -4.84 3.98 9.73
CA LEU A 245 -5.10 2.64 9.20
C LEU A 245 -3.80 1.86 8.88
N LEU A 246 -2.77 2.54 8.36
CA LEU A 246 -1.46 1.93 8.10
C LEU A 246 -0.74 1.57 9.41
N LEU A 247 -0.86 2.39 10.45
CA LEU A 247 -0.34 2.08 11.79
C LEU A 247 -1.07 0.90 12.40
N HIS A 248 -2.38 0.81 12.23
CA HIS A 248 -3.16 -0.36 12.63
C HIS A 248 -2.61 -1.63 11.95
N ALA A 249 -2.41 -1.61 10.63
CA ALA A 249 -1.83 -2.75 9.91
C ALA A 249 -0.40 -3.12 10.37
N LEU A 250 0.40 -2.15 10.84
CA LEU A 250 1.72 -2.40 11.42
C LEU A 250 1.63 -3.06 12.80
N ARG A 251 0.68 -2.62 13.64
CA ARG A 251 0.43 -3.17 15.00
C ARG A 251 -0.14 -4.58 14.95
N GLU A 252 -0.94 -4.88 13.93
CA GLU A 252 -1.59 -6.17 13.77
C GLU A 252 -0.60 -7.34 13.82
N SER A 253 -0.90 -8.30 14.68
CA SER A 253 -0.12 -9.51 14.92
C SER A 253 -1.05 -10.67 15.27
N HIS A 254 -0.63 -11.89 14.98
CA HIS A 254 -1.45 -13.06 15.25
C HIS A 254 -0.59 -14.22 15.76
N PRO A 255 -0.97 -14.89 16.86
CA PRO A 255 -0.11 -15.89 17.52
C PRO A 255 0.20 -17.11 16.64
N LYS A 256 -0.67 -17.42 15.66
CA LYS A 256 -0.45 -18.52 14.70
C LYS A 256 0.37 -18.13 13.46
N LEU A 257 0.68 -16.85 13.29
CA LEU A 257 1.42 -16.37 12.13
C LEU A 257 2.83 -16.01 12.55
N SER A 258 3.81 -16.48 11.79
CA SER A 258 5.19 -16.04 11.97
C SER A 258 5.30 -14.54 11.69
N ALA A 259 6.06 -13.82 12.52
CA ALA A 259 6.45 -12.44 12.26
C ALA A 259 7.26 -12.29 10.95
N LEU A 260 7.82 -13.40 10.45
CA LEU A 260 8.58 -13.49 9.21
C LEU A 260 7.72 -13.94 8.01
N ASN A 261 6.39 -13.98 8.15
CA ASN A 261 5.51 -14.26 7.02
C ASN A 261 5.80 -13.27 5.87
N PRO A 262 6.13 -13.75 4.66
CA PRO A 262 6.61 -12.88 3.59
C PRO A 262 5.52 -11.93 3.08
N VAL A 263 4.25 -12.31 3.10
CA VAL A 263 3.16 -11.44 2.64
C VAL A 263 2.95 -10.30 3.63
N LEU A 264 2.88 -10.61 4.93
CA LEU A 264 2.74 -9.60 5.97
C LEU A 264 3.93 -8.64 6.03
N LEU A 265 5.16 -9.17 5.90
CA LEU A 265 6.35 -8.33 5.82
C LEU A 265 6.30 -7.37 4.63
N GLU A 266 5.85 -7.84 3.46
CA GLU A 266 5.73 -6.97 2.29
C GLU A 266 4.63 -5.91 2.49
N ILE A 267 3.47 -6.27 3.02
CA ILE A 267 2.39 -5.31 3.31
C ILE A 267 2.87 -4.24 4.28
N LYS A 268 3.50 -4.64 5.40
CA LYS A 268 4.05 -3.71 6.39
C LYS A 268 5.13 -2.82 5.77
N ASN A 269 6.04 -3.38 4.99
CA ASN A 269 7.08 -2.59 4.32
C ASN A 269 6.49 -1.59 3.31
N ARG A 270 5.44 -1.95 2.57
CA ARG A 270 4.73 -1.04 1.66
C ARG A 270 3.97 0.06 2.40
N ALA A 271 3.39 -0.23 3.57
CA ALA A 271 2.81 0.79 4.43
C ALA A 271 3.88 1.82 4.88
N LEU A 272 5.09 1.34 5.22
CA LEU A 272 6.21 2.21 5.56
C LEU A 272 6.68 3.06 4.39
N GLU A 273 6.69 2.52 3.17
CA GLU A 273 7.01 3.29 1.96
C GLU A 273 6.06 4.47 1.76
N VAL A 274 4.77 4.34 2.09
CA VAL A 274 3.82 5.48 2.04
C VAL A 274 4.26 6.57 3.02
N PHE A 275 4.66 6.20 4.24
CA PHE A 275 5.14 7.17 5.24
C PHE A 275 6.41 7.93 4.82
N LEU A 276 7.24 7.36 3.93
CA LEU A 276 8.44 8.05 3.43
C LEU A 276 8.10 9.32 2.65
N PHE A 277 6.92 9.37 2.05
CA PHE A 277 6.46 10.51 1.26
C PHE A 277 5.62 11.50 2.07
N ILE A 278 5.35 11.21 3.35
CA ILE A 278 4.60 12.07 4.24
C ILE A 278 5.58 12.97 5.02
N PRO A 279 5.35 14.30 5.09
CA PRO A 279 6.19 15.22 5.83
C PRO A 279 6.32 14.83 7.31
N SER A 280 7.50 15.05 7.88
CA SER A 280 7.80 14.70 9.28
C SER A 280 6.79 15.25 10.28
N ARG A 281 6.21 16.44 10.03
CA ARG A 281 5.15 17.03 10.88
C ARG A 281 3.90 16.16 10.96
N LEU A 282 3.41 15.68 9.81
CA LEU A 282 2.21 14.84 9.72
C LEU A 282 2.54 13.43 10.20
N LEU A 283 3.71 12.93 9.86
CA LEU A 283 4.18 11.64 10.32
C LEU A 283 4.25 11.57 11.86
N THR A 284 4.77 12.61 12.50
CA THR A 284 4.80 12.71 13.97
C THR A 284 3.38 12.73 14.54
N ALA A 285 2.46 13.45 13.90
CA ALA A 285 1.07 13.48 14.33
C ALA A 285 0.40 12.10 14.24
N CYS A 286 0.65 11.33 13.16
CA CYS A 286 0.14 9.97 13.03
C CYS A 286 0.75 9.02 14.07
N VAL A 287 2.08 9.04 14.23
CA VAL A 287 2.79 8.05 15.08
C VAL A 287 2.65 8.37 16.57
N CYS A 288 2.66 9.65 16.96
CA CYS A 288 2.68 10.09 18.36
C CYS A 288 1.34 10.65 18.85
N GLY A 289 0.33 10.78 17.99
CA GLY A 289 -0.93 11.43 18.30
C GLY A 289 -1.65 10.86 19.53
N ASP A 290 -1.66 9.52 19.66
CA ASP A 290 -2.33 8.81 20.76
C ASP A 290 -1.51 8.80 22.07
N GLU A 291 -0.18 8.77 21.95
CA GLU A 291 0.76 8.66 23.07
C GLU A 291 0.94 9.99 23.82
N LEU A 292 0.72 11.12 23.15
CA LEU A 292 0.80 12.46 23.76
C LEU A 292 -0.46 12.85 24.56
N GLN A 293 -1.59 12.18 24.32
CA GLN A 293 -2.87 12.51 24.95
C GLN A 293 -3.19 11.60 26.15
N SER A 294 -2.71 10.35 26.15
CA SER A 294 -2.91 9.43 27.28
C SER A 294 -1.72 9.48 28.25
N GLY A 295 -1.74 10.44 29.16
CA GLY A 295 -0.80 10.50 30.30
C GLY A 295 -0.96 9.39 31.33
N ASP A 296 -1.71 8.32 31.03
CA ASP A 296 -2.10 7.27 31.96
C ASP A 296 -1.66 5.89 31.44
N ALA A 297 -0.36 5.64 31.54
CA ALA A 297 0.28 4.40 31.13
C ALA A 297 0.20 3.35 32.25
N THR A 298 -0.97 2.77 32.53
CA THR A 298 -1.04 1.64 33.49
C THR A 298 -2.04 0.52 33.21
N THR A 299 -2.85 0.55 32.14
CA THR A 299 -3.68 -0.62 31.82
C THR A 299 -2.88 -1.68 31.04
N PRO A 300 -2.71 -2.91 31.55
CA PRO A 300 -1.93 -3.98 30.89
C PRO A 300 -2.51 -4.45 29.54
N ASP A 301 -3.73 -4.01 29.18
CA ASP A 301 -4.40 -4.32 27.92
C ASP A 301 -4.31 -3.19 26.87
N SER A 302 -3.52 -2.13 27.11
CA SER A 302 -3.37 -1.04 26.14
C SER A 302 -2.75 -1.56 24.84
N GLU A 303 -3.32 -1.16 23.69
CA GLU A 303 -2.76 -1.50 22.39
C GLU A 303 -1.27 -1.14 22.30
N PRO A 304 -0.45 -1.94 21.60
CA PRO A 304 0.95 -1.62 21.43
C PRO A 304 1.09 -0.26 20.75
N SER A 305 1.82 0.62 21.44
CA SER A 305 2.42 1.86 20.94
C SER A 305 2.84 1.73 19.46
N ALA A 306 2.62 2.78 18.65
CA ALA A 306 3.05 2.79 17.25
C ALA A 306 4.57 2.60 17.15
N LEU A 307 5.33 3.24 18.05
CA LEU A 307 6.79 3.10 18.11
C LEU A 307 7.20 1.65 18.47
N SER A 308 6.47 0.98 19.35
CA SER A 308 6.68 -0.44 19.64
C SER A 308 6.45 -1.32 18.42
N ALA A 309 5.39 -1.06 17.64
CA ALA A 309 5.13 -1.78 16.39
C ALA A 309 6.25 -1.58 15.35
N LEU A 310 6.80 -0.36 15.25
CA LEU A 310 7.94 -0.06 14.38
C LEU A 310 9.20 -0.83 14.79
N VAL A 311 9.52 -0.87 16.10
CA VAL A 311 10.68 -1.63 16.61
C VAL A 311 10.52 -3.13 16.38
N LYS A 312 9.32 -3.68 16.63
CA LYS A 312 9.01 -5.09 16.32
C LYS A 312 9.16 -5.39 14.82
N HIS A 313 8.71 -4.48 13.96
CA HIS A 313 8.89 -4.65 12.52
C HIS A 313 10.36 -4.54 12.09
N LEU A 314 11.12 -3.60 12.67
CA LEU A 314 12.57 -3.51 12.48
C LEU A 314 13.26 -4.82 12.86
N GLN A 315 12.89 -5.44 13.99
CA GLN A 315 13.42 -6.74 14.40
C GLN A 315 13.17 -7.81 13.35
N ALA A 316 11.93 -7.92 12.87
CA ALA A 316 11.56 -8.89 11.84
C ALA A 316 12.34 -8.64 10.53
N MET A 317 12.56 -7.38 10.16
CA MET A 317 13.36 -7.02 8.99
C MET A 317 14.85 -7.30 9.16
N LEU A 318 15.43 -7.09 10.33
CA LEU A 318 16.81 -7.49 10.67
C LEU A 318 16.96 -9.01 10.56
N LEU A 319 16.02 -9.77 11.11
CA LEU A 319 16.01 -11.24 10.99
C LEU A 319 15.95 -11.66 9.51
N ALA A 320 14.97 -11.15 8.75
CA ALA A 320 14.76 -11.54 7.36
C ALA A 320 15.92 -11.13 6.43
N THR A 321 16.49 -9.94 6.59
CA THR A 321 17.53 -9.42 5.67
C THR A 321 18.94 -9.83 6.09
N ARG A 322 19.23 -9.91 7.40
CA ARG A 322 20.60 -10.09 7.89
C ARG A 322 20.90 -11.47 8.44
N VAL A 323 19.97 -12.04 9.22
CA VAL A 323 20.17 -13.32 9.91
C VAL A 323 19.82 -14.46 8.96
N GLU A 324 18.59 -14.50 8.48
CA GLU A 324 18.09 -15.55 7.58
C GLU A 324 18.40 -15.28 6.10
N LYS A 325 18.63 -14.00 5.74
CA LYS A 325 18.91 -13.56 4.36
C LYS A 325 17.85 -14.01 3.35
N THR A 326 16.60 -14.08 3.79
CA THR A 326 15.43 -14.41 2.97
C THR A 326 14.96 -13.22 2.13
N ARG A 327 15.52 -12.02 2.37
CA ARG A 327 15.20 -10.78 1.62
C ARG A 327 16.46 -9.99 1.25
N PRO A 328 16.41 -9.20 0.16
CA PRO A 328 17.46 -8.24 -0.18
C PRO A 328 17.66 -7.20 0.93
N ILE A 329 18.91 -6.78 1.16
CA ILE A 329 19.25 -5.78 2.19
C ILE A 329 18.50 -4.46 1.97
N SER A 330 18.32 -4.03 0.71
CA SER A 330 17.60 -2.79 0.37
C SER A 330 16.16 -2.75 0.88
N LYS A 331 15.55 -3.91 1.21
CA LYS A 331 14.20 -3.96 1.77
C LYS A 331 14.10 -3.43 3.20
N ILE A 332 15.20 -3.31 3.95
CA ILE A 332 15.17 -2.70 5.30
C ILE A 332 15.14 -1.16 5.25
N LEU A 333 15.39 -0.57 4.08
CA LEU A 333 15.57 0.87 3.96
C LEU A 333 14.35 1.70 4.42
N PRO A 334 13.09 1.33 4.10
CA PRO A 334 11.94 2.12 4.53
C PRO A 334 11.83 2.26 6.05
N ILE A 335 12.05 1.17 6.81
CA ILE A 335 12.00 1.24 8.27
C ILE A 335 13.16 2.06 8.85
N LEU A 336 14.37 1.97 8.26
CA LEU A 336 15.51 2.78 8.71
C LEU A 336 15.29 4.28 8.47
N ILE A 337 14.83 4.66 7.27
CA ILE A 337 14.53 6.06 6.96
C ILE A 337 13.43 6.57 7.88
N LEU A 338 12.40 5.76 8.12
CA LEU A 338 11.31 6.18 8.99
C LEU A 338 11.78 6.41 10.43
N CYS A 339 12.49 5.44 11.02
CA CYS A 339 13.03 5.59 12.38
C CYS A 339 13.99 6.78 12.50
N HIS A 340 14.84 6.98 11.49
CA HIS A 340 15.71 8.15 11.37
C HIS A 340 14.90 9.46 11.40
N ASN A 341 13.91 9.60 10.50
CA ASN A 341 13.12 10.81 10.37
C ASN A 341 12.30 11.10 11.63
N LEU A 342 11.74 10.07 12.27
CA LEU A 342 11.05 10.19 13.56
C LEU A 342 12.00 10.63 14.68
N THR A 343 13.22 10.10 14.71
CA THR A 343 14.23 10.50 15.71
C THR A 343 14.71 11.94 15.50
N GLN A 344 14.74 12.41 14.24
CA GLN A 344 15.06 13.81 13.92
C GLN A 344 13.94 14.79 14.28
N THR A 345 12.73 14.31 14.60
CA THR A 345 11.68 15.20 15.10
C THR A 345 12.15 15.82 16.41
N ALA A 346 11.76 17.07 16.68
CA ALA A 346 12.10 17.73 17.94
C ALA A 346 11.38 17.12 19.17
N ASN A 347 10.83 15.91 19.04
CA ASN A 347 10.13 15.20 20.10
C ASN A 347 11.13 14.32 20.89
N ALA A 348 11.49 14.80 22.08
CA ALA A 348 12.43 14.11 22.97
C ALA A 348 11.93 12.72 23.40
N SER A 349 10.61 12.49 23.50
CA SER A 349 10.08 11.19 23.92
C SER A 349 10.33 10.10 22.88
N VAL A 350 10.23 10.43 21.58
CA VAL A 350 10.50 9.52 20.46
C VAL A 350 11.97 9.12 20.44
N SER A 351 12.86 10.10 20.57
CA SER A 351 14.31 9.86 20.62
C SER A 351 14.70 9.00 21.84
N ALA A 352 14.15 9.31 23.02
CA ALA A 352 14.35 8.52 24.22
C ALA A 352 13.83 7.08 24.07
N PHE A 353 12.66 6.89 23.44
CA PHE A 353 12.11 5.57 23.16
C PHE A 353 13.04 4.73 22.29
N PHE A 354 13.46 5.25 21.13
CA PHE A 354 14.34 4.49 20.24
C PHE A 354 15.70 4.22 20.86
N ARG A 355 16.24 5.17 21.64
CA ARG A 355 17.47 4.97 22.39
C ARG A 355 17.36 3.78 23.33
N ASN A 356 16.33 3.75 24.16
CA ASN A 356 16.13 2.67 25.12
C ASN A 356 15.85 1.33 24.44
N ALA A 357 15.24 1.34 23.26
CA ALA A 357 14.96 0.13 22.49
C ALA A 357 16.17 -0.41 21.71
N VAL A 358 17.09 0.46 21.28
CA VAL A 358 18.15 0.11 20.32
C VAL A 358 19.55 0.13 20.92
N LEU A 359 19.86 1.11 21.78
CA LEU A 359 21.19 1.21 22.36
C LEU A 359 21.29 0.33 23.62
N PRO A 360 22.39 -0.44 23.78
CA PRO A 360 22.61 -1.18 25.01
C PRO A 360 22.75 -0.18 26.16
N VAL A 361 22.06 -0.43 27.27
CA VAL A 361 22.26 0.34 28.49
C VAL A 361 23.64 -0.01 29.03
N ALA A 362 24.48 0.99 29.30
CA ALA A 362 25.75 0.78 29.97
C ALA A 362 25.44 0.32 31.41
N ALA A 363 25.35 -0.99 31.63
CA ALA A 363 25.04 -1.53 32.95
C ALA A 363 26.16 -1.18 33.94
N PRO A 364 25.88 -0.48 35.06
CA PRO A 364 26.63 -0.74 36.27
C PRO A 364 26.29 -2.17 36.70
N HIS A 365 27.31 -2.99 36.98
CA HIS A 365 27.12 -4.34 37.50
C HIS A 365 26.31 -4.32 38.81
N SER A 366 24.99 -4.43 38.75
CA SER A 366 24.14 -4.60 39.93
C SER A 366 23.42 -5.93 39.83
N THR A 367 24.03 -6.96 40.40
CA THR A 367 23.27 -8.09 40.93
C THR A 367 22.25 -7.56 41.93
N THR A 368 21.00 -7.99 41.82
CA THR A 368 20.02 -7.78 42.88
C THR A 368 20.58 -8.37 44.18
N ALA A 369 20.26 -7.78 45.34
CA ALA A 369 20.78 -8.23 46.63
C ALA A 369 20.45 -9.72 46.94
N ASP A 370 19.46 -10.30 46.24
CA ASP A 370 19.01 -11.69 46.38
C ASP A 370 19.56 -12.65 45.31
N GLY A 371 20.44 -12.19 44.40
CA GLY A 371 21.04 -13.05 43.39
C GLY A 371 20.08 -13.58 42.31
N SER A 372 18.86 -13.06 42.24
CA SER A 372 17.93 -13.33 41.14
C SER A 372 18.30 -12.47 39.92
N PRO A 373 18.12 -13.00 38.69
CA PRO A 373 18.35 -12.22 37.49
C PRO A 373 17.45 -10.97 37.51
N ASP A 374 18.06 -9.79 37.40
CA ASP A 374 17.33 -8.52 37.30
C ASP A 374 16.42 -8.62 36.07
N PRO A 375 15.10 -8.37 36.16
CA PRO A 375 14.22 -8.31 35.00
C PRO A 375 14.71 -7.36 33.90
N ARG A 376 15.59 -6.40 34.21
CA ARG A 376 16.28 -5.55 33.22
C ARG A 376 17.26 -6.31 32.31
N ALA A 377 17.76 -7.47 32.73
CA ALA A 377 18.70 -8.26 31.94
C ALA A 377 18.08 -8.88 30.67
N VAL A 378 16.76 -9.05 30.60
CA VAL A 378 16.05 -9.54 29.40
C VAL A 378 15.96 -8.44 28.33
N ASP A 379 15.78 -7.18 28.75
CA ASP A 379 15.80 -6.03 27.85
C ASP A 379 17.22 -5.76 27.30
N ASP A 380 18.27 -6.10 28.06
CA ASP A 380 19.66 -6.00 27.63
C ASP A 380 20.00 -6.93 26.44
N GLU A 381 19.43 -8.14 26.38
CA GLU A 381 19.66 -9.06 25.25
C GLU A 381 18.98 -8.55 23.96
N ALA A 382 17.76 -8.01 24.08
CA ALA A 382 17.03 -7.43 22.96
C ALA A 382 17.71 -6.16 22.42
N THR A 383 18.15 -5.25 23.29
CA THR A 383 18.89 -4.04 22.88
C THR A 383 20.23 -4.39 22.25
N ALA A 384 20.97 -5.36 22.82
CA ALA A 384 22.20 -5.88 22.23
C ALA A 384 21.97 -6.49 20.83
N PHE A 385 20.84 -7.16 20.61
CA PHE A 385 20.47 -7.66 19.28
C PHE A 385 20.36 -6.53 18.25
N TYR A 386 19.58 -5.48 18.53
CA TYR A 386 19.40 -4.37 17.59
C TYR A 386 20.73 -3.69 17.28
N PHE A 387 21.46 -3.29 18.31
CA PHE A 387 22.72 -2.57 18.12
C PHE A 387 23.74 -3.38 17.32
N LYS A 388 23.91 -4.67 17.65
CA LYS A 388 24.81 -5.58 16.94
C LYS A 388 24.44 -5.72 15.45
N HIS A 389 23.15 -5.86 15.14
CA HIS A 389 22.73 -6.06 13.75
C HIS A 389 22.68 -4.77 12.95
N LEU A 390 22.40 -3.62 13.57
CA LEU A 390 22.45 -2.32 12.90
C LEU A 390 23.90 -1.87 12.62
N THR A 391 24.83 -2.10 13.55
CA THR A 391 26.26 -1.76 13.35
C THR A 391 26.89 -2.54 12.20
N PHE A 392 26.39 -3.73 11.87
CA PHE A 392 26.81 -4.45 10.67
C PHE A 392 26.61 -3.62 9.39
N PHE A 393 25.49 -2.90 9.28
CA PHE A 393 25.20 -2.11 8.08
C PHE A 393 26.16 -0.94 7.85
N LEU A 394 26.90 -0.51 8.88
CA LEU A 394 27.94 0.52 8.74
C LEU A 394 29.06 0.11 7.75
N THR A 395 29.18 -1.19 7.47
CA THR A 395 30.17 -1.74 6.55
C THR A 395 29.56 -2.43 5.33
N CYS A 396 28.23 -2.33 5.14
CA CYS A 396 27.57 -2.97 4.00
C CYS A 396 27.84 -2.21 2.68
N LEU A 397 27.67 -2.93 1.56
CA LEU A 397 27.91 -2.39 0.21
C LEU A 397 26.80 -1.46 -0.28
N ASP A 398 25.58 -1.62 0.26
CA ASP A 398 24.45 -0.76 -0.07
C ASP A 398 24.65 0.61 0.59
N SER A 399 24.91 1.63 -0.21
CA SER A 399 25.28 2.97 0.28
C SER A 399 24.17 3.63 1.07
N ASP A 400 22.91 3.41 0.68
CA ASP A 400 21.76 4.04 1.32
C ASP A 400 21.48 3.37 2.66
N VAL A 401 21.49 2.04 2.71
CA VAL A 401 21.33 1.31 3.97
C VAL A 401 22.46 1.65 4.95
N LYS A 402 23.71 1.71 4.47
CA LYS A 402 24.86 2.15 5.29
C LYS A 402 24.66 3.56 5.83
N ARG A 403 24.22 4.49 4.97
CA ARG A 403 24.00 5.89 5.33
C ARG A 403 22.94 6.03 6.41
N TYR A 404 21.74 5.50 6.19
CA TYR A 404 20.63 5.70 7.13
C TYR A 404 20.82 4.93 8.44
N ALA A 405 21.43 3.73 8.42
CA ALA A 405 21.81 3.06 9.66
C ALA A 405 22.84 3.88 10.46
N GLY A 406 23.85 4.43 9.78
CA GLY A 406 24.88 5.26 10.42
C GLY A 406 24.35 6.57 10.98
N GLU A 407 23.60 7.32 10.18
CA GLU A 407 22.98 8.59 10.59
C GLU A 407 22.01 8.36 11.76
N TRP A 408 21.19 7.31 11.73
CA TRP A 408 20.25 7.02 12.81
C TRP A 408 20.96 6.62 14.12
N ILE A 409 21.94 5.71 14.08
CA ILE A 409 22.74 5.37 15.28
C ILE A 409 23.42 6.62 15.84
N PHE A 410 23.98 7.47 14.96
CA PHE A 410 24.61 8.71 15.39
C PHE A 410 23.64 9.65 16.11
N LEU A 411 22.41 9.81 15.60
CA LEU A 411 21.37 10.60 16.27
C LEU A 411 20.99 10.02 17.64
N LEU A 412 20.87 8.69 17.76
CA LEU A 412 20.54 8.05 19.03
C LEU A 412 21.63 8.23 20.08
N CYS A 413 22.89 8.28 19.66
CA CYS A 413 24.03 8.48 20.57
C CYS A 413 24.26 9.94 20.96
N ASN A 414 23.78 10.90 20.17
CA ASN A 414 24.14 12.31 20.32
C ASN A 414 23.01 13.09 21.03
N GLU A 415 23.09 13.25 22.36
CA GLU A 415 22.19 14.17 23.09
C GLU A 415 22.61 15.63 22.97
N ASN A 416 23.89 15.88 22.75
CA ASN A 416 24.56 17.18 22.72
C ASN A 416 25.94 16.88 22.13
N GLY A 417 26.45 17.66 21.18
CA GLY A 417 27.71 17.41 20.43
C GLY A 417 29.02 17.30 21.26
N THR A 418 28.94 17.01 22.55
CA THR A 418 30.01 16.85 23.54
C THR A 418 30.35 15.39 23.86
N THR A 419 29.44 14.43 23.66
CA THR A 419 29.76 13.00 23.86
C THR A 419 30.32 12.40 22.56
N ARG A 420 31.56 12.78 22.21
CA ARG A 420 32.34 12.01 21.23
C ARG A 420 32.53 10.60 21.80
N LEU A 421 31.82 9.64 21.22
CA LEU A 421 32.01 8.21 21.42
C LEU A 421 33.50 7.87 21.25
N GLN A 422 34.17 7.48 22.34
CA GLN A 422 35.39 6.70 22.26
C GLN A 422 34.97 5.27 21.91
N TRP A 423 35.03 4.95 20.61
CA TRP A 423 34.96 3.56 20.15
C TRP A 423 36.34 2.94 20.42
N HIS A 424 36.41 2.06 21.42
CA HIS A 424 37.58 1.20 21.66
C HIS A 424 37.35 -0.18 21.07
#